data_AF-A0A258CYG2-F1
#
_entry.id   AF-A0A258CYG2-F1
#
_cell.length_a   1.000
_cell.length_b   1.000
_cell.length_c   1.000
_cell.angle_alpha   90.00
_cell.angle_beta   90.00
_cell.angle_gamma   90.00
#
_symmetry.space_group_name_H-M   'P 1'
#
loop_
_entity.id
_entity.type
_entity.pdbx_description
1 polymer ?
#
loop_
_entity_poly.entity_id
_entity_poly.type
_entity_poly.pdbx_seq_one_letter_code
_entity_poly.pdbx_strand_id
1 'polypeptide(L)'
;MAAGTVAEPDGRPAGPAGPSRPVQLIVAIAAMMAVAAVVALAIAHATSWRLPVLALVGSGLGFVLFQATFGFAGSFRAALERRDCSGFRAQALALGLTSCVFFPLLTVGELFGLPLTGFVTPIGVSFVIGAVLFGIGMQIGGGCASGTLFALGGGNARLLMTLACFIVGSAVGAAHLGFWWTLPVLPTGTSQDWLGWPAALTLHLSVFAGVIIYAPASDRLRRGLKGGLTWRRWLREPWPLAWGAAGLALLNIATLVLAGRPWGETAGFTLWGSKLAAMIG
;
A
#
# COMPACT_ATOMS: atom_id res chain seq x y z
N MET A 1 13.34 47.85 6.67
CA MET A 1 12.88 47.79 5.27
C MET A 1 11.58 47.01 5.24
N ALA A 2 10.49 47.71 4.98
CA ALA A 2 9.13 47.19 5.08
C ALA A 2 8.82 46.24 3.92
N ALA A 3 8.41 45.01 4.23
CA ALA A 3 7.78 44.11 3.27
C ALA A 3 6.29 44.44 3.22
N GLY A 4 5.86 45.05 2.11
CA GLY A 4 4.48 45.45 1.88
C GLY A 4 3.54 44.24 1.89
N THR A 5 2.52 44.35 2.72
CA THR A 5 1.36 43.46 2.75
C THR A 5 0.47 43.80 1.55
N VAL A 6 0.42 42.92 0.55
CA VAL A 6 -0.65 42.95 -0.46
C VAL A 6 -1.86 42.28 0.19
N ALA A 7 -2.84 43.10 0.57
CA ALA A 7 -4.13 42.63 1.07
C ALA A 7 -4.95 42.03 -0.09
N GLU A 8 -5.44 40.80 0.08
CA GLU A 8 -6.44 40.19 -0.78
C GLU A 8 -7.83 40.79 -0.43
N PRO A 9 -8.76 41.01 -1.39
CA PRO A 9 -9.99 41.78 -1.15
C PRO A 9 -11.07 41.07 -0.33
N ASP A 10 -10.83 39.84 0.12
CA ASP A 10 -11.76 39.05 0.91
C ASP A 10 -11.01 38.60 2.17
N GLY A 11 -11.43 39.07 3.35
CA GLY A 11 -10.71 39.02 4.65
C GLY A 11 -10.50 37.62 5.23
N ARG A 12 -10.16 36.62 4.41
CA ARG A 12 -9.74 35.29 4.81
C ARG A 12 -8.23 35.32 5.05
N PRO A 13 -7.73 34.73 6.15
CA PRO A 13 -6.29 34.57 6.33
C PRO A 13 -5.75 33.77 5.13
N ALA A 14 -4.75 34.33 4.45
CA ALA A 14 -4.04 33.65 3.38
C ALA A 14 -3.57 32.28 3.91
N GLY A 15 -4.10 31.20 3.32
CA GLY A 15 -3.64 29.85 3.62
C GLY A 15 -2.13 29.76 3.39
N PRO A 16 -1.40 28.89 4.11
CA PRO A 16 0.04 28.78 3.98
C PRO A 16 0.44 28.65 2.51
N ALA A 17 1.30 29.56 2.04
CA ALA A 17 1.78 29.57 0.66
C ALA A 17 2.43 28.21 0.34
N GLY A 18 1.95 27.55 -0.72
CA GLY A 18 2.53 26.29 -1.16
C GLY A 18 4.02 26.45 -1.50
N PRO A 19 4.80 25.36 -1.43
CA PRO A 19 6.24 25.42 -1.69
C PRO A 19 6.54 26.06 -3.04
N SER A 20 7.56 26.90 -3.09
CA SER A 20 7.91 27.67 -4.28
C SER A 20 8.23 26.74 -5.47
N ARG A 21 7.95 27.21 -6.70
CA ARG A 21 8.23 26.48 -7.95
C ARG A 21 9.63 25.83 -8.02
N PRO A 22 10.73 26.47 -7.59
CA PRO A 22 12.05 25.83 -7.60
C PRO A 22 12.14 24.63 -6.64
N VAL A 23 11.54 24.70 -5.46
CA VAL A 23 11.55 23.59 -4.49
C VAL A 23 10.80 22.37 -5.05
N GLN A 24 9.66 22.60 -5.70
CA GLN A 24 8.90 21.51 -6.34
C GLN A 24 9.69 20.82 -7.47
N LEU A 25 10.44 21.59 -8.25
CA LEU A 25 11.28 21.07 -9.33
C LEU A 25 12.44 20.22 -8.77
N ILE A 26 13.10 20.71 -7.72
CA ILE A 26 14.18 19.98 -7.05
C ILE A 26 13.67 18.63 -6.51
N VAL A 27 12.53 18.62 -5.83
CA VAL A 27 11.93 17.39 -5.30
C VAL A 27 11.57 16.42 -6.42
N ALA A 28 10.99 16.91 -7.52
CA ALA A 28 10.66 16.06 -8.67
C ALA A 28 11.91 15.46 -9.33
N ILE A 29 12.97 16.25 -9.51
CA ILE A 29 14.25 15.77 -10.04
C ILE A 29 14.87 14.74 -9.10
N ALA A 30 14.92 15.02 -7.80
CA ALA A 30 15.45 14.10 -6.80
C ALA A 30 14.68 12.76 -6.81
N ALA A 31 13.35 12.80 -6.90
CA ALA A 31 12.52 11.60 -7.00
C ALA A 31 12.81 10.81 -8.29
N MET A 32 12.91 11.48 -9.45
CA MET A 32 13.25 10.82 -10.71
C MET A 32 14.65 10.20 -10.66
N MET A 33 15.63 10.90 -10.10
CA MET A 33 16.99 10.41 -9.92
C MET A 33 17.03 9.19 -8.99
N ALA A 34 16.26 9.21 -7.90
CA ALA A 34 16.14 8.07 -6.99
C ALA A 34 15.54 6.85 -7.70
N VAL A 35 14.45 7.02 -8.46
CA VAL A 35 13.86 5.93 -9.24
C VAL A 35 14.85 5.41 -10.28
N ALA A 36 15.53 6.30 -11.02
CA ALA A 36 16.53 5.92 -12.01
C ALA A 36 17.70 5.15 -11.37
N ALA A 37 18.18 5.57 -10.20
CA ALA A 37 19.23 4.89 -9.46
C ALA A 37 18.79 3.50 -8.99
N VAL A 38 17.57 3.37 -8.45
CA VAL A 38 17.01 2.07 -8.03
C VAL A 38 16.86 1.13 -9.22
N VAL A 39 16.40 1.63 -10.37
CA VAL A 39 16.30 0.84 -11.60
C VAL A 39 17.68 0.45 -12.12
N ALA A 40 18.65 1.37 -12.13
CA ALA A 40 20.02 1.08 -12.56
C ALA A 40 20.69 0.02 -11.66
N LEU A 41 20.50 0.12 -10.34
CA LEU A 41 20.96 -0.90 -9.38
C LEU A 41 20.24 -2.24 -9.60
N ALA A 42 18.94 -2.21 -9.86
CA ALA A 42 18.19 -3.41 -10.19
C ALA A 42 18.68 -4.06 -11.48
N ILE A 43 19.06 -3.29 -12.50
CA ILE A 43 19.70 -3.80 -13.72
C ILE A 43 21.08 -4.40 -13.41
N ALA A 44 21.90 -3.70 -12.62
CA ALA A 44 23.25 -4.15 -12.29
C ALA A 44 23.28 -5.48 -11.50
N HIS A 45 22.27 -5.72 -10.67
CA HIS A 45 22.12 -6.95 -9.87
C HIS A 45 21.05 -7.90 -10.42
N ALA A 46 20.48 -7.61 -11.61
CA ALA A 46 19.41 -8.42 -12.17
C ALA A 46 19.92 -9.78 -12.62
N THR A 47 19.36 -10.83 -12.02
CA THR A 47 19.41 -12.18 -12.60
C THR A 47 18.37 -12.35 -13.71
N SER A 48 17.38 -11.45 -13.79
CA SER A 48 16.33 -11.47 -14.82
C SER A 48 15.81 -10.06 -15.13
N TRP A 49 15.27 -9.87 -16.34
CA TRP A 49 14.64 -8.61 -16.77
C TRP A 49 13.45 -8.19 -15.89
N ARG A 50 12.86 -9.14 -15.14
CA ARG A 50 11.73 -8.90 -14.23
C ARG A 50 12.11 -7.98 -13.08
N LEU A 51 13.36 -8.04 -12.58
CA LEU A 51 13.78 -7.26 -11.41
C LEU A 51 13.73 -5.73 -11.62
N PRO A 52 14.30 -5.15 -12.71
CA PRO A 52 14.18 -3.71 -12.96
C PRO A 52 12.75 -3.28 -13.27
N VAL A 53 11.94 -4.14 -13.90
CA VAL A 53 10.51 -3.86 -14.10
C VAL A 53 9.76 -3.88 -12.77
N LEU A 54 10.06 -4.80 -11.87
CA LEU A 54 9.51 -4.85 -10.51
C LEU A 54 9.90 -3.62 -9.70
N ALA A 55 11.11 -3.06 -9.89
CA ALA A 55 11.51 -1.79 -9.28
C ALA A 55 10.64 -0.63 -9.77
N LEU A 56 10.30 -0.58 -11.06
CA LEU A 56 9.35 0.40 -11.61
C LEU A 56 7.94 0.19 -11.07
N VAL A 57 7.47 -1.06 -10.99
CA VAL A 57 6.15 -1.40 -10.41
C VAL A 57 6.08 -1.00 -8.94
N GLY A 58 7.10 -1.28 -8.15
CA GLY A 58 7.21 -0.86 -6.75
C GLY A 58 7.21 0.67 -6.59
N SER A 59 7.93 1.38 -7.47
CA SER A 59 7.90 2.85 -7.52
C SER A 59 6.50 3.37 -7.85
N GLY A 60 5.81 2.72 -8.79
CA GLY A 60 4.42 3.00 -9.13
C GLY A 60 3.46 2.75 -7.97
N LEU A 61 3.63 1.67 -7.22
CA LEU A 61 2.82 1.36 -6.04
C LEU A 61 2.97 2.46 -4.99
N GLY A 62 4.22 2.88 -4.70
CA GLY A 62 4.50 4.00 -3.81
C GLY A 62 3.87 5.30 -4.28
N PHE A 63 3.96 5.61 -5.58
CA PHE A 63 3.35 6.80 -6.17
C PHE A 63 1.82 6.79 -6.05
N VAL A 64 1.16 5.67 -6.36
CA VAL A 64 -0.31 5.55 -6.25
C VAL A 64 -0.75 5.67 -4.78
N LEU A 65 -0.06 5.01 -3.85
CA LEU A 65 -0.34 5.13 -2.41
C LEU A 65 -0.24 6.59 -1.93
N PHE A 66 0.83 7.28 -2.32
CA PHE A 66 1.04 8.68 -1.99
C PHE A 66 -0.07 9.56 -2.59
N GLN A 67 -0.31 9.43 -3.89
CA GLN A 67 -1.18 10.33 -4.62
C GLN A 67 -2.66 10.16 -4.26
N ALA A 68 -3.11 8.94 -3.98
CA ALA A 68 -4.45 8.68 -3.47
C ALA A 68 -4.55 8.81 -1.94
N THR A 69 -3.44 9.05 -1.23
CA THR A 69 -3.35 9.03 0.24
C THR A 69 -4.03 7.77 0.80
N PHE A 70 -3.74 6.63 0.17
CA PHE A 70 -4.45 5.37 0.38
C PHE A 70 -3.92 4.68 1.63
N GLY A 71 -4.49 5.02 2.80
CA GLY A 71 -4.05 4.50 4.09
C GLY A 71 -5.03 3.51 4.71
N PHE A 72 -4.55 2.34 5.14
CA PHE A 72 -5.38 1.36 5.84
C PHE A 72 -5.77 1.83 7.24
N ALA A 73 -4.80 2.18 8.10
CA ALA A 73 -5.07 2.66 9.46
C ALA A 73 -5.95 3.92 9.49
N GLY A 74 -5.74 4.86 8.55
CA GLY A 74 -6.56 6.05 8.40
C GLY A 74 -8.01 5.75 8.02
N SER A 75 -8.24 4.70 7.23
CA SER A 75 -9.59 4.26 6.86
C SER A 75 -10.36 3.68 8.05
N PHE A 76 -9.71 2.87 8.89
CA PHE A 76 -10.30 2.38 10.14
C PHE A 76 -10.66 3.54 11.07
N ARG A 77 -9.74 4.50 11.25
CA ARG A 77 -9.97 5.68 12.10
C ARG A 77 -11.14 6.54 11.58
N ALA A 78 -11.19 6.81 10.28
CA ALA A 78 -12.25 7.59 9.66
C ALA A 78 -13.63 6.92 9.80
N ALA A 79 -13.69 5.60 9.69
CA ALA A 79 -14.93 4.85 9.88
C ALA A 79 -15.42 4.89 11.33
N LEU A 80 -14.52 4.74 12.31
CA LEU A 80 -14.88 4.74 13.73
C LEU A 80 -15.24 6.15 14.24
N GLU A 81 -14.41 7.16 13.93
CA GLU A 81 -14.57 8.52 14.46
C GLU A 81 -15.60 9.34 13.69
N ARG A 82 -15.66 9.18 12.36
CA ARG A 82 -16.44 10.05 11.46
C ARG A 82 -17.55 9.33 10.71
N ARG A 83 -17.72 8.02 10.94
CA ARG A 83 -18.65 7.16 10.19
C ARG A 83 -18.44 7.25 8.67
N ASP A 84 -17.21 7.52 8.24
CA ASP A 84 -16.85 7.62 6.83
C ASP A 84 -16.04 6.39 6.40
N CYS A 85 -16.71 5.47 5.72
CA CYS A 85 -16.15 4.25 5.18
C CYS A 85 -15.68 4.40 3.72
N SER A 86 -15.45 5.62 3.22
CA SER A 86 -14.90 5.84 1.86
C SER A 86 -13.61 5.07 1.61
N GLY A 87 -12.72 4.98 2.60
CA GLY A 87 -11.50 4.17 2.53
C GLY A 87 -11.77 2.67 2.43
N PHE A 88 -12.72 2.14 3.21
CA PHE A 88 -13.13 0.73 3.12
C PHE A 88 -13.77 0.39 1.77
N ARG A 89 -14.59 1.29 1.20
CA ARG A 89 -15.14 1.11 -0.15
C ARG A 89 -14.04 1.07 -1.20
N ALA A 90 -13.01 1.89 -1.06
CA ALA A 90 -11.87 1.88 -1.95
C ALA A 90 -11.02 0.61 -1.83
N GLN A 91 -10.83 0.10 -0.60
CA GLN A 91 -10.16 -1.18 -0.35
C GLN A 91 -10.97 -2.36 -0.92
N ALA A 92 -12.28 -2.38 -0.71
CA ALA A 92 -13.18 -3.38 -1.31
C ALA A 92 -13.13 -3.34 -2.84
N LEU A 93 -13.06 -2.14 -3.44
CA LEU A 93 -12.89 -1.99 -4.88
C LEU A 93 -11.54 -2.54 -5.36
N ALA A 94 -10.45 -2.22 -4.67
CA ALA A 94 -9.11 -2.72 -5.01
C ALA A 94 -9.05 -4.26 -4.91
N LEU A 95 -9.60 -4.83 -3.84
CA LEU A 95 -9.70 -6.27 -3.62
C LEU A 95 -10.55 -6.94 -4.70
N GLY A 96 -11.75 -6.42 -4.98
CA GLY A 96 -12.63 -6.97 -6.01
C GLY A 96 -11.99 -6.98 -7.40
N LEU A 97 -11.38 -5.87 -7.82
CA LEU A 97 -10.67 -5.79 -9.10
C LEU A 97 -9.51 -6.78 -9.19
N THR A 98 -8.75 -6.90 -8.09
CA THR A 98 -7.63 -7.85 -8.02
C THR A 98 -8.13 -9.30 -8.06
N SER A 99 -9.17 -9.63 -7.30
CA SER A 99 -9.76 -10.97 -7.22
C SER A 99 -10.26 -11.46 -8.58
N CYS A 100 -10.87 -10.59 -9.40
CA CYS A 100 -11.33 -10.93 -10.74
C CYS A 100 -10.20 -11.50 -11.63
N VAL A 101 -8.96 -11.08 -11.40
CA VAL A 101 -7.80 -11.53 -12.17
C VAL A 101 -7.03 -12.63 -11.44
N PHE A 102 -6.85 -12.51 -10.13
CA PHE A 102 -6.05 -13.46 -9.35
C PHE A 102 -6.66 -14.85 -9.33
N PHE A 103 -7.97 -14.97 -9.15
CA PHE A 103 -8.63 -16.26 -9.03
C PHE A 103 -8.40 -17.14 -10.26
N PRO A 104 -8.71 -16.69 -11.50
CA PRO A 104 -8.40 -17.48 -12.68
C PRO A 104 -6.89 -17.68 -12.87
N LEU A 105 -6.06 -16.65 -12.64
CA LEU A 105 -4.62 -16.76 -12.88
C LEU A 105 -3.93 -17.76 -11.95
N LEU A 106 -4.34 -17.82 -10.68
CA LEU A 106 -3.84 -18.81 -9.72
C LEU A 106 -4.28 -20.24 -10.06
N THR A 107 -5.40 -20.42 -10.76
CA THR A 107 -5.79 -21.77 -11.25
C THR A 107 -4.96 -22.25 -12.43
N VAL A 108 -4.39 -21.33 -13.22
CA VAL A 108 -3.41 -21.67 -14.25
C VAL A 108 -2.12 -22.18 -13.59
N GLY A 109 -1.80 -21.68 -12.40
CA GLY A 109 -0.69 -22.17 -11.56
C GLY A 109 0.70 -21.74 -12.00
N GLU A 110 0.90 -21.43 -13.28
CA GLU A 110 2.18 -20.98 -13.82
C GLU A 110 1.98 -19.96 -14.96
N LEU A 111 2.87 -18.98 -15.05
CA LEU A 111 2.90 -18.03 -16.16
C LEU A 111 4.34 -17.70 -16.55
N PHE A 112 4.68 -17.80 -17.83
CA PHE A 112 6.04 -17.53 -18.34
C PHE A 112 7.15 -18.30 -17.60
N GLY A 113 6.96 -19.59 -17.29
CA GLY A 113 7.98 -20.36 -16.57
C GLY A 113 8.05 -20.08 -15.06
N LEU A 114 7.11 -19.29 -14.53
CA LEU A 114 7.11 -18.82 -13.14
C LEU A 114 5.87 -19.35 -12.40
N PRO A 115 6.04 -20.13 -11.32
CA PRO A 115 4.89 -20.59 -10.54
C PRO A 115 4.19 -19.40 -9.90
N LEU A 116 2.87 -19.39 -9.99
CA LEU A 116 2.00 -18.40 -9.40
C LEU A 116 1.48 -18.92 -8.07
N THR A 117 1.82 -18.22 -7.00
CA THR A 117 1.45 -18.60 -5.63
C THR A 117 0.78 -17.43 -4.92
N GLY A 118 -0.35 -17.70 -4.28
CA GLY A 118 -0.97 -16.76 -3.36
C GLY A 118 -0.30 -16.78 -1.99
N PHE A 119 -0.48 -15.72 -1.21
CA PHE A 119 -0.13 -15.74 0.21
C PHE A 119 -1.19 -16.51 1.00
N VAL A 120 -1.01 -17.83 1.10
CA VAL A 120 -1.85 -18.71 1.91
C VAL A 120 -1.11 -18.99 3.22
N THR A 121 -1.47 -18.27 4.27
CA THR A 121 -0.97 -18.54 5.62
C THR A 121 -2.07 -19.18 6.44
N PRO A 122 -1.77 -20.26 7.20
CA PRO A 122 -2.77 -20.87 8.03
C PRO A 122 -3.22 -19.93 9.15
N ILE A 123 -4.49 -20.08 9.53
CA ILE A 123 -5.07 -19.34 10.65
C ILE A 123 -4.80 -20.16 11.92
N GLY A 124 -4.04 -19.59 12.83
CA GLY A 124 -3.69 -20.21 14.11
C GLY A 124 -3.58 -19.19 15.23
N VAL A 125 -3.13 -19.64 16.39
CA VAL A 125 -2.98 -18.79 17.57
C VAL A 125 -1.98 -17.65 17.31
N SER A 126 -0.86 -17.95 16.64
CA SER A 126 0.14 -16.96 16.24
C SER A 126 -0.43 -15.87 15.33
N PHE A 127 -1.27 -16.25 14.37
CA PHE A 127 -1.93 -15.31 13.45
C PHE A 127 -2.84 -14.34 14.21
N VAL A 128 -3.67 -14.85 15.12
CA VAL A 128 -4.62 -14.03 15.90
C VAL A 128 -3.87 -13.06 16.82
N ILE A 129 -2.88 -13.55 17.56
CA ILE A 129 -2.03 -12.70 18.42
C ILE A 129 -1.33 -11.63 17.58
N GLY A 130 -0.73 -12.03 16.46
CA GLY A 130 -0.06 -11.11 15.54
C GLY A 130 -1.00 -10.03 14.99
N ALA A 131 -2.22 -10.41 14.59
CA ALA A 131 -3.22 -9.46 14.09
C ALA A 131 -3.65 -8.43 15.14
N VAL A 132 -3.83 -8.85 16.39
CA VAL A 132 -4.16 -7.95 17.51
C VAL A 132 -3.01 -7.00 17.83
N LEU A 133 -1.79 -7.53 18.00
CA LEU A 133 -0.60 -6.72 18.28
C LEU A 133 -0.32 -5.73 17.15
N PHE A 134 -0.45 -6.17 15.90
CA PHE A 134 -0.31 -5.32 14.72
C PHE A 134 -1.37 -4.22 14.71
N GLY A 135 -2.63 -4.55 14.98
CA GLY A 135 -3.73 -3.59 15.09
C GLY A 135 -3.47 -2.51 16.15
N ILE A 136 -3.05 -2.91 17.35
CA ILE A 136 -2.67 -1.99 18.42
C ILE A 136 -1.50 -1.11 17.98
N GLY A 137 -0.46 -1.71 17.40
CA GLY A 137 0.71 -1.02 16.87
C GLY A 137 0.37 0.02 15.79
N MET A 138 -0.55 -0.30 14.87
CA MET A 138 -1.01 0.65 13.85
C MET A 138 -1.63 1.90 14.46
N GLN A 139 -2.38 1.75 15.56
CA GLN A 139 -3.05 2.87 16.20
C GLN A 139 -2.08 3.73 17.00
N ILE A 140 -1.16 3.12 17.74
CA ILE A 140 -0.12 3.83 18.51
C ILE A 140 0.87 4.52 17.56
N GLY A 141 1.31 3.82 16.52
CA GLY A 141 2.30 4.31 15.54
C GLY A 141 1.74 5.32 14.54
N GLY A 142 0.43 5.56 14.54
CA GLY A 142 -0.24 6.53 13.66
C GLY A 142 -0.40 6.09 12.20
N GLY A 143 0.04 4.87 11.85
CA GLY A 143 0.02 4.36 10.48
C GLY A 143 0.19 2.84 10.38
N CYS A 144 -0.35 2.26 9.30
CA CYS A 144 -0.02 0.90 8.84
C CYS A 144 1.29 0.88 8.05
N ALA A 145 1.83 -0.29 7.73
CA ALA A 145 3.08 -0.47 6.95
C ALA A 145 3.18 0.45 5.71
N SER A 146 2.28 0.28 4.74
CA SER A 146 2.20 1.13 3.53
C SER A 146 1.95 2.61 3.85
N GLY A 147 1.11 2.88 4.85
CA GLY A 147 0.82 4.21 5.39
C GLY A 147 2.07 4.96 5.87
N THR A 148 2.90 4.28 6.66
CA THR A 148 4.17 4.78 7.18
C THR A 148 5.14 5.09 6.05
N LEU A 149 5.25 4.19 5.05
CA LEU A 149 6.15 4.38 3.91
C LEU A 149 5.79 5.59 3.05
N PHE A 150 4.53 5.70 2.59
CA PHE A 150 4.17 6.81 1.70
C PHE A 150 4.15 8.15 2.45
N ALA A 151 3.76 8.17 3.72
CA ALA A 151 3.73 9.40 4.50
C ALA A 151 5.13 9.87 4.89
N LEU A 152 6.06 8.95 5.20
CA LEU A 152 7.47 9.26 5.37
C LEU A 152 8.09 9.77 4.06
N GLY A 153 7.81 9.11 2.94
CA GLY A 153 8.23 9.56 1.60
C GLY A 153 7.65 10.93 1.21
N GLY A 154 6.47 11.26 1.75
CA GLY A 154 5.84 12.59 1.63
C GLY A 154 6.42 13.66 2.56
N GLY A 155 7.43 13.35 3.37
CA GLY A 155 8.13 14.29 4.25
C GLY A 155 7.71 14.27 5.72
N ASN A 156 6.86 13.33 6.16
CA ASN A 156 6.47 13.22 7.56
C ASN A 156 7.52 12.45 8.38
N ALA A 157 8.58 13.14 8.81
CA ALA A 157 9.66 12.57 9.60
C ALA A 157 9.21 11.95 10.94
N ARG A 158 8.03 12.31 11.47
CA ARG A 158 7.50 11.73 12.73
C ARG A 158 7.30 10.22 12.63
N LEU A 159 7.04 9.72 11.42
CA LEU A 159 6.82 8.30 11.16
C LEU A 159 8.13 7.51 10.98
N LEU A 160 9.29 8.17 11.02
CA LEU A 160 10.59 7.49 10.96
C LEU A 160 10.79 6.57 12.18
N MET A 161 10.38 7.03 13.36
CA MET A 161 10.43 6.20 14.57
C MET A 161 9.49 4.99 14.45
N THR A 162 8.26 5.20 13.94
CA THR A 162 7.33 4.09 13.67
C THR A 162 7.94 3.07 12.73
N LEU A 163 8.61 3.51 11.64
CA LEU A 163 9.28 2.62 10.69
C LEU A 163 10.43 1.85 11.35
N ALA A 164 11.28 2.52 12.14
CA ALA A 164 12.40 1.90 12.83
C ALA A 164 11.93 0.81 13.81
N CYS A 165 10.93 1.13 14.65
CA CYS A 165 10.31 0.14 15.55
C CYS A 165 9.65 -1.00 14.77
N PHE A 166 9.08 -0.73 13.59
CA PHE A 166 8.54 -1.78 12.72
C PHE A 166 9.63 -2.75 12.28
N ILE A 167 10.76 -2.24 11.78
CA ILE A 167 11.88 -3.05 11.31
C ILE A 167 12.45 -3.90 12.44
N VAL A 168 12.67 -3.29 13.62
CA VAL A 168 13.16 -4.00 14.81
C VAL A 168 12.15 -5.06 15.26
N GLY A 169 10.87 -4.70 15.39
CA GLY A 169 9.82 -5.63 15.80
C GLY A 169 9.65 -6.79 14.81
N SER A 170 9.73 -6.53 13.51
CA SER A 170 9.72 -7.55 12.46
C SER A 170 10.93 -8.47 12.51
N ALA A 171 12.12 -7.96 12.85
CA ALA A 171 13.32 -8.76 13.06
C ALA A 171 13.19 -9.68 14.29
N VAL A 172 12.72 -9.13 15.40
CA VAL A 172 12.45 -9.89 16.64
C VAL A 172 11.40 -10.97 16.38
N GLY A 173 10.31 -10.64 15.68
CA GLY A 173 9.30 -11.61 15.27
C GLY A 173 9.88 -12.74 14.42
N ALA A 174 10.79 -12.41 13.50
CA ALA A 174 11.50 -13.40 12.69
C ALA A 174 12.50 -14.26 13.48
N ALA A 175 13.14 -13.71 14.52
CA ALA A 175 14.00 -14.49 15.40
C ALA A 175 13.20 -15.53 16.23
N HIS A 176 11.97 -15.19 16.61
CA HIS A 176 11.09 -16.09 17.37
C HIS A 176 10.17 -16.96 16.49
N LEU A 177 10.40 -17.04 15.18
CA LEU A 177 9.52 -17.77 14.25
C LEU A 177 9.34 -19.25 14.64
N GLY A 178 10.40 -19.88 15.17
CA GLY A 178 10.34 -21.27 15.64
C GLY A 178 9.32 -21.49 16.76
N PHE A 179 9.20 -20.54 17.69
CA PHE A 179 8.14 -20.57 18.71
C PHE A 179 6.76 -20.36 18.08
N TRP A 180 6.62 -19.41 17.17
CA TRP A 180 5.32 -19.11 16.55
C TRP A 180 4.76 -20.25 15.70
N TRP A 181 5.63 -21.10 15.14
CA TRP A 181 5.26 -22.28 14.34
C TRP A 181 4.90 -23.52 15.15
N THR A 182 5.24 -23.58 16.44
CA THR A 182 4.85 -24.72 17.30
C THR A 182 3.44 -24.57 17.86
N LEU A 183 2.85 -23.38 17.74
CA LEU A 183 1.51 -23.10 18.25
C LEU A 183 0.41 -23.79 17.42
N PRO A 184 -0.74 -24.12 18.03
CA PRO A 184 -1.85 -24.76 17.34
C PRO A 184 -2.34 -23.95 16.15
N VAL A 185 -2.61 -24.66 15.06
CA VAL A 185 -2.94 -24.09 13.77
C VAL A 185 -4.04 -24.89 13.08
N LEU A 186 -4.98 -24.19 12.43
CA LEU A 186 -6.01 -24.83 11.63
C LEU A 186 -5.43 -25.29 10.28
N PRO A 187 -6.03 -26.32 9.64
CA PRO A 187 -5.64 -26.72 8.30
C PRO A 187 -5.64 -25.54 7.33
N THR A 188 -4.57 -25.42 6.54
CA THR A 188 -4.52 -24.44 5.46
C THR A 188 -5.56 -24.81 4.42
N GLY A 189 -6.44 -23.86 4.09
CA GLY A 189 -7.38 -24.00 3.00
C GLY A 189 -7.76 -22.63 2.47
N THR A 190 -7.90 -22.52 1.16
CA THR A 190 -8.42 -21.35 0.49
C THR A 190 -9.89 -21.57 0.15
N SER A 191 -10.66 -20.49 0.01
CA SER A 191 -12.04 -20.58 -0.47
C SER A 191 -12.16 -21.25 -1.85
N GLN A 192 -11.09 -21.20 -2.66
CA GLN A 192 -11.03 -21.86 -3.97
C GLN A 192 -10.96 -23.38 -3.84
N ASP A 193 -10.34 -23.91 -2.78
CA ASP A 193 -10.22 -25.36 -2.55
C ASP A 193 -11.59 -25.98 -2.21
N TRP A 194 -12.43 -25.26 -1.48
CA TRP A 194 -13.74 -25.76 -1.03
C TRP A 194 -14.87 -25.55 -2.03
N LEU A 195 -14.88 -24.41 -2.73
CA LEU A 195 -16.02 -23.98 -3.56
C LEU A 195 -15.70 -24.02 -5.06
N GLY A 196 -14.43 -24.19 -5.43
CA GLY A 196 -13.94 -23.90 -6.78
C GLY A 196 -13.79 -22.39 -7.01
N TRP A 197 -12.90 -22.03 -7.94
CA TRP A 197 -12.57 -20.62 -8.18
C TRP A 197 -13.76 -19.74 -8.63
N PRO A 198 -14.75 -20.19 -9.44
CA PRO A 198 -15.83 -19.31 -9.86
C PRO A 198 -16.78 -18.97 -8.71
N ALA A 199 -17.21 -19.97 -7.92
CA ALA A 199 -18.11 -19.74 -6.79
C ALA A 199 -17.41 -18.96 -5.66
N ALA A 200 -16.14 -19.26 -5.40
CA ALA A 200 -15.34 -18.48 -4.46
C ALA A 200 -15.22 -17.02 -4.91
N LEU A 201 -14.98 -16.75 -6.20
CA LEU A 201 -14.94 -15.39 -6.74
C LEU A 201 -16.28 -14.67 -6.56
N THR A 202 -17.41 -15.30 -6.92
CA THR A 202 -18.75 -14.72 -6.74
C THR A 202 -19.02 -14.37 -5.28
N LEU A 203 -18.63 -15.23 -4.34
CA LEU A 203 -18.75 -14.96 -2.90
C LEU A 203 -17.92 -13.74 -2.46
N HIS A 204 -16.69 -13.60 -2.93
CA HIS A 204 -15.85 -12.45 -2.57
C HIS A 204 -16.41 -11.16 -3.17
N LEU A 205 -16.82 -11.21 -4.45
CA LEU A 205 -17.43 -10.06 -5.12
C LEU A 205 -18.74 -9.64 -4.48
N SER A 206 -19.57 -10.57 -3.99
CA SER A 206 -20.81 -10.22 -3.30
C SER A 206 -20.53 -9.52 -1.96
N VAL A 207 -19.55 -9.99 -1.19
CA VAL A 207 -19.11 -9.33 0.05
C VAL A 207 -18.56 -7.93 -0.24
N PHE A 208 -17.67 -7.78 -1.22
CA PHE A 208 -17.10 -6.48 -1.56
C PHE A 208 -18.14 -5.53 -2.15
N ALA A 209 -19.06 -6.02 -2.98
CA ALA A 209 -20.19 -5.24 -3.47
C ALA A 209 -21.09 -4.78 -2.32
N GLY A 210 -21.36 -5.66 -1.35
CA GLY A 210 -22.08 -5.30 -0.12
C GLY A 210 -21.41 -4.15 0.63
N VAL A 211 -20.09 -4.20 0.84
CA VAL A 211 -19.34 -3.09 1.46
C VAL A 211 -19.45 -1.82 0.61
N ILE A 212 -19.33 -1.91 -0.71
CA ILE A 212 -19.41 -0.74 -1.60
C ILE A 212 -20.80 -0.10 -1.62
N ILE A 213 -21.87 -0.90 -1.47
CA ILE A 213 -23.26 -0.43 -1.52
C ILE A 213 -23.72 0.09 -0.16
N TYR A 214 -23.48 -0.65 0.91
CA TYR A 214 -24.07 -0.39 2.22
C TYR A 214 -23.18 0.43 3.16
N ALA A 215 -21.85 0.47 2.96
CA ALA A 215 -20.99 1.22 3.86
C ALA A 215 -21.14 2.74 3.62
N PRO A 216 -21.43 3.54 4.67
CA PRO A 216 -21.60 4.98 4.54
C PRO A 216 -20.28 5.60 4.07
N ALA A 217 -20.32 6.51 3.11
CA ALA A 217 -19.09 7.16 2.66
C ALA A 217 -19.33 8.60 2.24
N SER A 218 -18.31 9.40 2.45
CA SER A 218 -18.23 10.73 1.87
C SER A 218 -17.93 10.67 0.37
N ASP A 219 -18.11 11.81 -0.32
CA ASP A 219 -17.79 11.95 -1.74
C ASP A 219 -16.32 11.70 -2.07
N ARG A 220 -15.42 11.55 -1.08
CA ARG A 220 -13.98 11.30 -1.29
C ARG A 220 -13.69 10.11 -2.19
N LEU A 221 -14.58 9.13 -2.27
CA LEU A 221 -14.43 7.99 -3.18
C LEU A 221 -14.44 8.41 -4.66
N ARG A 222 -15.35 9.32 -5.02
CA ARG A 222 -15.65 9.72 -6.41
C ARG A 222 -15.23 11.15 -6.75
N ARG A 223 -14.77 11.93 -5.77
CA ARG A 223 -14.40 13.33 -5.93
C ARG A 223 -13.21 13.45 -6.88
N GLY A 224 -13.53 13.63 -8.16
CA GLY A 224 -12.60 13.87 -9.26
C GLY A 224 -11.75 15.12 -9.05
N LEU A 225 -10.68 15.22 -9.83
CA LEU A 225 -9.87 16.44 -9.94
C LEU A 225 -10.77 17.63 -10.32
N LYS A 226 -10.68 18.74 -9.57
CA LYS A 226 -11.53 19.90 -9.83
C LYS A 226 -11.07 20.57 -11.13
N GLY A 227 -11.99 20.75 -12.09
CA GLY A 227 -11.76 21.55 -13.31
C GLY A 227 -11.02 20.86 -14.47
N GLY A 228 -11.09 19.53 -14.59
CA GLY A 228 -10.61 18.77 -15.77
C GLY A 228 -9.27 18.04 -15.61
N LEU A 229 -8.97 17.13 -16.54
CA LEU A 229 -7.77 16.28 -16.52
C LEU A 229 -6.61 16.93 -17.28
N THR A 230 -5.72 17.60 -16.54
CA THR A 230 -4.45 18.14 -17.10
C THR A 230 -3.27 17.39 -16.50
N TRP A 231 -2.21 17.12 -17.28
CA TRP A 231 -0.98 16.45 -16.80
C TRP A 231 -0.42 17.04 -15.50
N ARG A 232 -0.37 18.38 -15.42
CA ARG A 232 0.08 19.10 -14.22
C ARG A 232 -0.82 18.86 -13.01
N ARG A 233 -2.13 18.74 -13.17
CA ARG A 233 -3.06 18.49 -12.06
C ARG A 233 -3.03 17.02 -11.64
N TRP A 234 -2.95 16.11 -12.60
CA TRP A 234 -2.81 14.67 -12.33
C TRP A 234 -1.60 14.35 -11.44
N LEU A 235 -0.47 15.05 -11.63
CA LEU A 235 0.73 14.90 -10.80
C LEU A 235 0.71 15.66 -9.47
N ARG A 236 -0.20 16.62 -9.27
CA ARG A 236 -0.14 17.57 -8.14
C ARG A 236 -1.31 17.45 -7.18
N GLU A 237 -2.49 17.14 -7.70
CA GLU A 237 -3.71 17.06 -6.92
C GLU A 237 -3.94 15.63 -6.42
N PRO A 238 -4.39 15.46 -5.17
CA PRO A 238 -4.76 14.16 -4.63
C PRO A 238 -5.75 13.44 -5.52
N TRP A 239 -5.49 12.17 -5.81
CA TRP A 239 -6.38 11.37 -6.64
C TRP A 239 -7.64 10.97 -5.87
N PRO A 240 -8.76 10.73 -6.59
CA PRO A 240 -9.91 10.05 -6.03
C PRO A 240 -9.48 8.67 -5.49
N LEU A 241 -10.06 8.23 -4.38
CA LEU A 241 -9.73 6.92 -3.80
C LEU A 241 -10.02 5.76 -4.78
N ALA A 242 -11.00 5.91 -5.67
CA ALA A 242 -11.29 4.92 -6.71
C ALA A 242 -10.13 4.75 -7.71
N TRP A 243 -9.42 5.84 -8.04
CA TRP A 243 -8.26 5.79 -8.93
C TRP A 243 -7.08 5.13 -8.23
N GLY A 244 -6.90 5.42 -6.94
CA GLY A 244 -5.97 4.71 -6.08
C GLY A 244 -6.24 3.21 -6.07
N ALA A 245 -7.49 2.82 -5.83
CA ALA A 245 -7.90 1.42 -5.81
C ALA A 245 -7.61 0.70 -7.14
N ALA A 246 -7.96 1.31 -8.27
CA ALA A 246 -7.70 0.76 -9.59
C ALA A 246 -6.19 0.67 -9.91
N GLY A 247 -5.43 1.71 -9.58
CA GLY A 247 -3.98 1.73 -9.77
C GLY A 247 -3.26 0.67 -8.93
N LEU A 248 -3.64 0.52 -7.66
CA LEU A 248 -3.11 -0.51 -6.78
C LEU A 248 -3.48 -1.92 -7.27
N ALA A 249 -4.72 -2.13 -7.71
CA ALA A 249 -5.12 -3.42 -8.27
C ALA A 249 -4.30 -3.79 -9.51
N LEU A 250 -4.14 -2.85 -10.46
CA LEU A 250 -3.36 -3.05 -11.67
C LEU A 250 -1.89 -3.37 -11.36
N LEU A 251 -1.27 -2.60 -10.47
CA LEU A 251 0.14 -2.79 -10.11
C LEU A 251 0.36 -4.05 -9.26
N ASN A 252 -0.63 -4.46 -8.46
CA ASN A 252 -0.60 -5.73 -7.75
C ASN A 252 -0.70 -6.91 -8.71
N ILE A 253 -1.56 -6.82 -9.73
CA ILE A 253 -1.61 -7.79 -10.85
C ILE A 253 -0.28 -7.85 -11.59
N ALA A 254 0.32 -6.70 -11.90
CA ALA A 254 1.65 -6.66 -12.50
C ALA A 254 2.69 -7.35 -11.60
N THR A 255 2.60 -7.15 -10.28
CA THR A 255 3.50 -7.82 -9.31
C THR A 255 3.32 -9.33 -9.34
N LEU A 256 2.09 -9.84 -9.36
CA LEU A 256 1.81 -11.28 -9.47
C LEU A 256 2.40 -11.88 -10.75
N VAL A 257 2.19 -11.23 -11.89
CA VAL A 257 2.68 -11.68 -13.21
C VAL A 257 4.21 -11.67 -13.29
N LEU A 258 4.86 -10.67 -12.67
CA LEU A 258 6.31 -10.49 -12.76
C LEU A 258 7.08 -11.25 -11.67
N ALA A 259 6.54 -11.36 -10.47
CA ALA A 259 7.22 -11.94 -9.31
C ALA A 259 6.70 -13.34 -8.91
N GLY A 260 5.58 -13.80 -9.49
CA GLY A 260 4.97 -15.09 -9.15
C GLY A 260 4.20 -15.07 -7.82
N ARG A 261 4.12 -13.90 -7.19
CA ARG A 261 3.49 -13.69 -5.88
C ARG A 261 2.84 -12.31 -5.81
N PRO A 262 1.76 -12.14 -5.03
CA PRO A 262 1.14 -10.86 -4.80
C PRO A 262 2.09 -9.83 -4.20
N TRP A 263 1.71 -8.56 -4.31
CA TRP A 263 2.35 -7.48 -3.58
C TRP A 263 2.27 -7.69 -2.06
N GLY A 264 3.39 -7.51 -1.38
CA GLY A 264 3.45 -7.45 0.08
C GLY A 264 4.63 -6.59 0.56
N GLU A 265 4.36 -5.53 1.32
CA GLU A 265 5.39 -4.60 1.79
C GLU A 265 6.14 -5.08 3.05
N THR A 266 5.49 -5.84 3.94
CA THR A 266 6.02 -6.17 5.26
C THR A 266 7.23 -7.11 5.23
N ALA A 267 7.32 -7.96 4.20
CA ALA A 267 8.47 -8.85 4.01
C ALA A 267 9.79 -8.08 3.85
N GLY A 268 9.74 -6.87 3.28
CA GLY A 268 10.91 -6.01 3.15
C GLY A 268 11.47 -5.56 4.51
N PHE A 269 10.61 -5.25 5.47
CA PHE A 269 11.03 -4.84 6.82
C PHE A 269 11.71 -5.96 7.57
N THR A 270 11.15 -7.18 7.49
CA THR A 270 11.79 -8.36 8.06
C THR A 270 13.15 -8.61 7.44
N LEU A 271 13.28 -8.49 6.11
CA LEU A 271 14.56 -8.68 5.41
C LEU A 271 15.61 -7.65 5.80
N TRP A 272 15.24 -6.36 5.88
CA TRP A 272 16.17 -5.33 6.31
C TRP A 272 16.57 -5.50 7.76
N GLY A 273 15.61 -5.80 8.64
CA GLY A 273 15.84 -6.04 10.05
C GLY A 273 16.74 -7.25 10.29
N SER A 274 16.52 -8.36 9.59
CA SER A 274 17.36 -9.55 9.70
C SER A 274 18.77 -9.34 9.16
N LYS A 275 18.94 -8.58 8.07
CA LYS A 275 20.26 -8.19 7.57
C LYS A 275 21.00 -7.28 8.55
N LEU A 276 20.30 -6.32 9.16
CA LEU A 276 20.87 -5.47 10.19
C LEU A 276 21.32 -6.29 11.41
N ALA A 277 20.46 -7.21 11.88
CA ALA A 277 20.78 -8.13 12.95
C ALA A 277 22.02 -8.98 12.61
N ALA A 278 22.07 -9.56 11.41
CA ALA A 278 23.21 -10.37 10.96
C ALA A 278 24.53 -9.58 10.88
N MET A 279 24.50 -8.25 10.70
CA MET A 279 25.71 -7.42 10.71
C MET A 279 26.21 -7.11 12.13
N ILE A 280 25.34 -7.16 13.14
CA ILE A 280 25.68 -6.84 14.53
C ILE A 280 25.94 -8.07 15.41
N GLY A 281 25.58 -9.27 14.96
CA GLY A 281 25.75 -10.53 15.68
C GLY A 281 24.42 -11.12 16.13
#